data_AF-A0A1L8Z9P8-F1
#
_entry.id   AF-A0A1L8Z9P8-F1
#
_cell.length_a   1.000
_cell.length_b   1.000
_cell.length_c   1.000
_cell.angle_alpha   90.00
_cell.angle_beta   90.00
_cell.angle_gamma   90.00
#
_symmetry.space_group_name_H-M   'P 1'
#
loop_
_entity.id
_entity.type
_entity.pdbx_description
1 polymer ?
#
loop_
_entity_poly.entity_id
_entity_poly.type
_entity_poly.pdbx_seq_one_letter_code
_entity_poly.pdbx_strand_id
1 'polypeptide(L)'
;TNTNKTKSRGKRDLTQKEVTQEKPKSKEELLREKLSDDQKTHLDWLKTALTDAGEFDKFLGNNEDKIKSALEHIKTELDKCNENNEGKNTFKTTVQGFFSGGNIDNFSTGAVSTCGNS
;
A
#
# COMPACT_ATOMS: atom_id res chain seq x y z
N THR A 1 -1.95 -64.32 5.03
CA THR A 1 -2.40 -63.35 6.04
C THR A 1 -1.53 -62.11 5.97
N ASN A 2 -2.18 -60.95 6.05
CA ASN A 2 -1.71 -59.57 5.85
C ASN A 2 -0.37 -59.18 6.50
N THR A 3 0.42 -58.35 5.81
CA THR A 3 1.01 -57.14 6.43
C THR A 3 1.01 -55.99 5.42
N ASN A 4 0.53 -54.84 5.88
CA ASN A 4 0.01 -53.72 5.12
C ASN A 4 1.07 -52.82 4.48
N LYS A 5 0.76 -52.33 3.27
CA LYS A 5 1.34 -51.14 2.63
C LYS A 5 1.03 -49.90 3.49
N THR A 6 2.04 -49.32 4.11
CA THR A 6 1.93 -47.96 4.68
C THR A 6 2.58 -46.97 3.74
N LYS A 7 1.80 -46.42 2.81
CA LYS A 7 2.14 -45.20 2.07
C LYS A 7 2.08 -44.02 3.03
N SER A 8 3.23 -43.55 3.52
CA SER A 8 3.31 -42.34 4.33
C SER A 8 3.72 -41.15 3.45
N ARG A 9 2.74 -40.27 3.20
CA ARG A 9 2.84 -38.80 3.17
C ARG A 9 3.97 -38.25 2.28
N GLY A 10 3.73 -37.95 1.01
CA GLY A 10 2.72 -36.96 0.60
C GLY A 10 3.24 -35.56 0.92
N LYS A 11 4.02 -35.03 -0.03
CA LYS A 11 4.53 -33.66 -0.11
C LYS A 11 3.58 -32.64 0.54
N ARG A 12 4.08 -31.92 1.53
CA ARG A 12 3.63 -30.54 1.78
C ARG A 12 4.88 -29.69 1.77
N ASP A 13 5.42 -29.54 0.56
CA ASP A 13 6.17 -28.35 0.23
C ASP A 13 5.18 -27.19 0.48
N LEU A 14 5.38 -26.48 1.59
CA LEU A 14 4.71 -25.21 1.86
C LEU A 14 5.25 -24.24 0.82
N THR A 15 4.76 -24.38 -0.40
CA THR A 15 4.73 -23.28 -1.34
C THR A 15 3.76 -22.28 -0.71
N GLN A 16 4.29 -21.42 0.15
CA GLN A 16 3.86 -20.03 0.15
C GLN A 16 3.97 -19.62 -1.31
N LYS A 17 2.86 -19.75 -2.02
CA LYS A 17 2.55 -18.89 -3.15
C LYS A 17 2.52 -17.49 -2.54
N GLU A 18 3.71 -16.95 -2.28
CA GLU A 18 3.94 -15.54 -2.39
C GLU A 18 3.30 -15.19 -3.71
N VAL A 19 2.18 -14.50 -3.63
CA VAL A 19 1.36 -14.15 -4.77
C VAL A 19 2.24 -13.19 -5.57
N THR A 20 3.11 -13.77 -6.41
CA THR A 20 3.69 -13.11 -7.56
C THR A 20 2.49 -12.87 -8.45
N GLN A 21 1.73 -11.82 -8.10
CA GLN A 21 0.73 -11.26 -8.96
C GLN A 21 1.57 -10.69 -10.11
N GLU A 22 1.82 -11.52 -11.10
CA GLU A 22 2.17 -11.12 -12.46
C GLU A 22 0.98 -10.29 -12.97
N LYS A 23 0.84 -9.09 -12.41
CA LYS A 23 -0.24 -8.17 -12.71
C LYS A 23 0.10 -7.67 -14.12
N PRO A 24 -0.75 -7.90 -15.13
CA PRO A 24 -0.53 -7.33 -16.47
C PRO A 24 -0.26 -5.84 -16.31
N LYS A 25 0.77 -5.30 -16.99
CA LYS A 25 1.25 -3.90 -16.95
C LYS A 25 0.24 -3.00 -16.27
N SER A 26 0.33 -2.91 -14.95
CA SER A 26 -0.82 -2.40 -14.20
C SER A 26 -0.85 -0.90 -14.24
N LYS A 27 -2.02 -0.33 -13.94
CA LYS A 27 -2.17 1.12 -13.78
C LYS A 27 -1.08 1.70 -12.87
N GLU A 28 -0.61 0.92 -11.89
CA GLU A 28 0.57 1.21 -11.07
C GLU A 28 1.86 1.42 -11.89
N GLU A 29 2.20 0.54 -12.83
CA GLU A 29 3.44 0.60 -13.61
C GLU A 29 3.42 1.80 -14.56
N LEU A 30 2.30 2.02 -15.26
CA LEU A 30 2.10 3.20 -16.11
C LEU A 30 2.18 4.50 -15.31
N LEU A 31 1.61 4.50 -14.10
CA LEU A 31 1.71 5.64 -13.20
C LEU A 31 3.16 5.83 -12.74
N ARG A 32 3.86 4.77 -12.32
CA ARG A 32 5.27 4.81 -11.89
C ARG A 32 6.19 5.39 -12.96
N GLU A 33 5.96 5.13 -14.25
CA GLU A 33 6.72 5.77 -15.34
C GLU A 33 6.55 7.29 -15.40
N LYS A 34 5.41 7.81 -14.93
CA LYS A 34 5.09 9.25 -14.91
C LYS A 34 5.37 9.93 -13.56
N LEU A 35 5.80 9.17 -12.56
CA LEU A 35 6.11 9.65 -11.21
C LEU A 35 7.63 9.82 -11.06
N SER A 36 8.03 10.78 -10.22
CA SER A 36 9.43 10.94 -9.80
C SER A 36 9.85 9.84 -8.81
N ASP A 37 11.16 9.65 -8.59
CA ASP A 37 11.65 8.59 -7.70
C ASP A 37 11.16 8.72 -6.24
N ASP A 38 11.01 9.95 -5.74
CA ASP A 38 10.35 10.20 -4.45
C ASP A 38 8.89 9.69 -4.46
N GLN A 39 8.13 10.09 -5.48
CA GLN A 39 6.72 9.71 -5.60
C GLN A 39 6.54 8.20 -5.74
N LYS A 40 7.45 7.51 -6.43
CA LYS A 40 7.47 6.04 -6.50
C LYS A 40 7.68 5.43 -5.11
N THR A 41 8.56 6.00 -4.31
CA THR A 41 8.82 5.55 -2.93
C THR A 41 7.58 5.74 -2.05
N HIS A 42 6.91 6.90 -2.16
CA HIS A 42 5.67 7.15 -1.43
C HIS A 42 4.49 6.31 -1.92
N LEU A 43 4.45 6.00 -3.22
CA LEU A 43 3.47 5.07 -3.79
C LEU A 43 3.66 3.67 -3.21
N ASP A 44 4.90 3.22 -3.05
CA ASP A 44 5.22 1.91 -2.45
C ASP A 44 4.84 1.87 -0.95
N TRP A 45 5.11 2.96 -0.23
CA TRP A 45 4.64 3.14 1.14
C TRP A 45 3.12 3.09 1.23
N LEU A 46 2.42 3.82 0.35
CA LEU A 46 0.96 3.84 0.28
C LEU A 46 0.40 2.46 -0.09
N LYS A 47 1.06 1.75 -1.01
CA LYS A 47 0.72 0.37 -1.36
C LYS A 47 0.81 -0.51 -0.13
N THR A 48 1.90 -0.44 0.62
CA THR A 48 2.06 -1.20 1.87
C THR A 48 1.01 -0.79 2.90
N ALA A 49 0.65 0.49 2.97
CA ALA A 49 -0.41 0.99 3.83
C ALA A 49 -1.79 0.44 3.45
N LEU A 50 -2.15 0.49 2.18
CA LEU A 50 -3.48 0.14 1.71
C LEU A 50 -3.64 -1.34 1.33
N THR A 51 -2.55 -2.10 1.18
CA THR A 51 -2.59 -3.54 0.90
C THR A 51 -3.31 -4.29 2.02
N ASP A 52 -3.11 -3.88 3.28
CA ASP A 52 -3.83 -4.42 4.43
C ASP A 52 -5.37 -4.27 4.29
N ALA A 53 -5.83 -3.20 3.63
CA ALA A 53 -7.25 -2.87 3.46
C ALA A 53 -7.82 -3.21 2.05
N GLY A 54 -6.97 -3.59 1.09
CA GLY A 54 -7.35 -3.84 -0.30
C GLY A 54 -7.74 -2.58 -1.10
N GLU A 55 -7.46 -1.38 -0.57
CA GLU A 55 -7.96 -0.12 -1.15
C GLU A 55 -6.99 0.55 -2.11
N PHE A 56 -5.79 -0.01 -2.25
CA PHE A 56 -4.79 0.47 -3.18
C PHE A 56 -5.28 0.40 -4.64
N ASP A 57 -6.08 -0.60 -5.00
CA ASP A 57 -6.61 -0.70 -6.36
C ASP A 57 -7.62 0.42 -6.68
N LYS A 58 -8.43 0.83 -5.67
CA LYS A 58 -9.31 2.01 -5.78
C LYS A 58 -8.49 3.28 -5.97
N PHE A 59 -7.39 3.43 -5.21
CA PHE A 59 -6.47 4.55 -5.37
C PHE A 59 -5.95 4.66 -6.81
N LEU A 60 -5.45 3.55 -7.37
CA LEU A 60 -4.97 3.47 -8.75
C LEU A 60 -6.05 3.69 -9.81
N GLY A 61 -7.34 3.61 -9.43
CA GLY A 61 -8.47 3.92 -10.29
C GLY A 61 -8.73 5.42 -10.48
N ASN A 62 -8.10 6.29 -9.68
CA ASN A 62 -8.28 7.74 -9.76
C ASN A 62 -7.44 8.39 -10.87
N ASN A 63 -7.74 9.65 -11.16
CA ASN A 63 -6.97 10.43 -12.12
C ASN A 63 -5.51 10.57 -11.67
N GLU A 64 -4.61 10.56 -12.65
CA GLU A 64 -3.16 10.68 -12.43
C GLU A 64 -2.80 11.96 -11.66
N ASP A 65 -3.46 13.09 -11.95
CA ASP A 65 -3.25 14.35 -11.23
C ASP A 65 -3.64 14.26 -9.74
N LYS A 66 -4.75 13.57 -9.44
CA LYS A 66 -5.20 13.36 -8.04
C LYS A 66 -4.26 12.43 -7.29
N ILE A 67 -3.80 11.38 -7.97
CA ILE A 67 -2.81 10.45 -7.43
C ILE A 67 -1.51 11.20 -7.14
N LYS A 68 -0.99 11.98 -8.09
CA LYS A 68 0.20 12.81 -7.90
C LYS A 68 0.04 13.77 -6.71
N SER A 69 -1.08 14.49 -6.64
CA SER A 69 -1.37 15.40 -5.53
C SER A 69 -1.42 14.67 -4.18
N ALA A 70 -2.04 13.49 -4.12
CA ALA A 70 -2.06 12.67 -2.91
C ALA A 70 -0.68 12.16 -2.51
N LEU A 71 0.16 11.74 -3.48
CA LEU A 71 1.53 11.30 -3.22
C LEU A 71 2.43 12.45 -2.75
N GLU A 72 2.30 13.65 -3.33
CA GLU A 72 2.98 14.86 -2.86
C GLU A 72 2.55 15.20 -1.43
N HIS A 73 1.25 15.11 -1.13
CA HIS A 73 0.75 15.31 0.23
C HIS A 73 1.34 14.28 1.21
N ILE A 74 1.32 12.99 0.85
CA ILE A 74 1.96 11.92 1.65
C ILE A 74 3.44 12.23 1.90
N LYS A 75 4.17 12.66 0.86
CA LYS A 75 5.57 13.07 1.00
C LYS A 75 5.72 14.15 2.06
N THR A 76 4.97 15.24 1.93
CA THR A 76 5.02 16.36 2.88
C THR A 76 4.66 15.92 4.30
N GLU A 77 3.63 15.10 4.46
CA GLU A 77 3.20 14.62 5.78
C GLU A 77 4.20 13.65 6.42
N LEU A 78 4.86 12.79 5.62
CA LEU A 78 5.90 11.89 6.10
C LEU A 78 7.21 12.62 6.40
N ASP A 79 7.53 13.67 5.64
CA ASP A 79 8.69 14.54 5.86
C ASP A 79 8.54 15.32 7.18
N LYS A 80 7.33 15.79 7.49
CA LYS A 80 6.98 16.33 8.82
C LYS A 80 7.17 15.30 9.94
N CYS A 81 7.08 14.01 9.64
CA CYS A 81 7.32 12.91 10.58
C CYS A 81 8.78 12.46 10.65
N ASN A 82 9.76 13.29 10.30
CA ASN A 82 11.17 12.89 10.35
C ASN A 82 11.54 12.39 11.77
N GLU A 83 12.06 11.17 11.86
CA GLU A 83 12.31 10.43 13.12
C GLU A 83 11.10 10.12 14.03
N ASN A 84 9.88 10.54 13.67
CA ASN A 84 8.66 10.25 14.42
C ASN A 84 7.94 8.98 13.91
N ASN A 85 8.40 7.81 14.37
CA ASN A 85 7.80 6.52 14.00
C ASN A 85 6.34 6.36 14.44
N GLU A 86 5.96 6.93 15.60
CA GLU A 86 4.59 6.85 16.11
C GLU A 86 3.62 7.61 15.21
N GLY A 87 3.99 8.83 14.82
CA GLY A 87 3.22 9.65 13.91
C GLY A 87 3.12 9.05 12.50
N LYS A 88 4.17 8.38 11.99
CA LYS A 88 4.09 7.62 10.72
C LYS A 88 3.07 6.48 10.79
N ASN A 89 3.01 5.76 11.92
CA ASN A 89 2.07 4.64 12.07
C ASN A 89 0.61 5.13 12.22
N THR A 90 0.42 6.23 12.94
CA THR A 90 -0.88 6.93 13.03
C THR A 90 -1.32 7.45 11.66
N PHE A 91 -0.38 8.03 10.90
CA PHE A 91 -0.66 8.48 9.54
C PHE A 91 -1.04 7.31 8.62
N LYS A 92 -0.35 6.16 8.71
CA LYS A 92 -0.73 4.92 8.00
C LYS A 92 -2.20 4.55 8.28
N THR A 93 -2.59 4.51 9.55
CA THR A 93 -3.97 4.21 9.97
C THR A 93 -4.98 5.24 9.47
N THR A 94 -4.60 6.53 9.50
CA THR A 94 -5.45 7.63 9.02
C THR A 94 -5.69 7.51 7.52
N VAL A 95 -4.63 7.24 6.76
CA VAL A 95 -4.69 7.01 5.31
C VAL A 95 -5.58 5.81 4.99
N GLN A 96 -5.41 4.69 5.70
CA GLN A 96 -6.27 3.52 5.55
C GLN A 96 -7.75 3.87 5.82
N GLY A 97 -8.05 4.48 6.96
CA GLY A 97 -9.43 4.87 7.31
C GLY A 97 -10.03 5.88 6.33
N PHE A 98 -9.20 6.78 5.79
CA PHE A 98 -9.64 7.73 4.78
C PHE A 98 -10.07 7.02 3.49
N PHE A 99 -9.28 6.09 2.98
CA PHE A 99 -9.63 5.40 1.73
C PHE A 99 -10.84 4.46 1.87
N SER A 100 -11.21 4.08 3.10
CA SER A 100 -12.35 3.19 3.37
C SER A 100 -13.72 3.81 3.06
N GLY A 101 -13.81 5.14 3.03
CA GLY A 101 -15.06 5.84 2.71
C GLY A 101 -14.89 7.26 2.17
N GLY A 102 -13.67 7.75 2.08
CA GLY A 102 -13.32 9.09 1.62
C GLY A 102 -13.06 9.17 0.12
N ASN A 103 -13.13 10.38 -0.40
CA ASN A 103 -12.76 10.69 -1.79
C ASN A 103 -11.35 11.27 -1.82
N ILE A 104 -10.49 10.78 -2.71
CA ILE A 104 -9.12 11.29 -2.91
C ILE A 104 -9.05 12.82 -3.08
N ASP A 105 -10.10 13.47 -3.57
CA ASP A 105 -10.21 14.94 -3.66
C ASP A 105 -10.03 15.63 -2.30
N ASN A 106 -10.49 15.00 -1.22
CA ASN A 106 -10.37 15.50 0.15
C ASN A 106 -9.19 14.85 0.91
N PHE A 107 -8.32 14.10 0.22
CA PHE A 107 -7.24 13.36 0.88
C PHE A 107 -6.27 14.30 1.60
N SER A 108 -5.88 15.39 0.95
CA SER A 108 -4.97 16.38 1.53
C SER A 108 -5.52 17.06 2.78
N THR A 109 -6.84 17.14 2.92
CA THR A 109 -7.52 17.76 4.07
C THR A 109 -7.93 16.74 5.13
N GLY A 110 -8.26 15.51 4.74
CA GLY A 110 -8.75 14.47 5.64
C GLY A 110 -7.68 13.51 6.15
N ALA A 111 -6.57 13.34 5.41
CA ALA A 111 -5.45 12.49 5.81
C ALA A 111 -4.22 13.37 6.09
N VAL A 112 -4.11 13.86 7.32
CA VAL A 112 -2.98 14.64 7.82
C VAL A 112 -2.24 13.86 8.90
N SER A 113 -0.91 13.99 8.94
CA SER A 113 -0.10 13.40 9.99
C SER A 113 -0.15 14.26 11.25
N THR A 114 -0.12 13.62 12.42
CA THR A 114 -0.04 14.31 13.70
C THR A 114 1.38 14.80 14.03
N CYS A 115 2.33 14.59 13.11
CA CYS A 115 3.75 14.83 13.34
C CYS A 115 4.14 16.31 13.34
N GLY A 116 3.44 17.14 12.56
CA GLY A 116 3.75 18.57 12.41
C GLY A 116 3.32 19.45 13.58
N ASN A 117 2.80 18.88 14.67
CA ASN A 117 2.24 19.63 15.80
C ASN A 117 3.16 19.64 17.04
N SER A 118 4.48 19.56 16.83
CA SER A 118 5.49 19.59 17.89
C SER A 118 6.08 20.98 18.09
#